data_AF-A0A0M0I657-F1
#
_entry.id   AF-A0A0M0I657-F1
#
_cell.length_a   1.000
_cell.length_b   1.000
_cell.length_c   1.000
_cell.angle_alpha   90.00
_cell.angle_beta   90.00
_cell.angle_gamma   90.00
#
_symmetry.space_group_name_H-M   'P 1'
#
loop_
_entity.id
_entity.type
_entity.pdbx_description
1 polymer ?
#
loop_
_entity_poly.entity_id
_entity_poly.type
_entity_poly.pdbx_seq_one_letter_code
_entity_poly.pdbx_strand_id
1 'polypeptide(L)'
;MFKLYYYPNNASLAPHFLLRHVNANYELLLVDKKSNSQKSAEYLKLNPAGRIPTLVVDDQPIFESPAICIHICELFPEYELIPAIGDAKRPLFFQWLAFLNNTLQAELMVRYYPHRHTNDEATIPNVIAAQDERIADALSIINDQLAKNEYLLGDKLSACDYFLFMLAEWSLLAKQSPLKFAHLADYLTRLAEHPVVKEVCEFECIDLTPFKRKI
;
A
#
# COMPACT_ATOMS: atom_id res chain seq x y z
N MET A 1 10.62 16.40 -12.58
CA MET A 1 10.89 14.94 -12.59
C MET A 1 10.75 14.45 -11.16
N PHE A 2 9.99 13.39 -10.92
CA PHE A 2 9.77 12.87 -9.57
C PHE A 2 10.97 12.04 -9.10
N LYS A 3 11.30 12.10 -7.81
CA LYS A 3 12.25 11.17 -7.17
C LYS A 3 11.55 10.45 -6.04
N LEU A 4 11.35 9.15 -6.18
CA LEU A 4 10.74 8.32 -5.13
C LEU A 4 11.84 7.53 -4.42
N TYR A 5 12.10 7.89 -3.17
CA TYR A 5 12.94 7.10 -2.29
C TYR A 5 12.16 5.86 -1.86
N TYR A 6 12.65 4.68 -2.23
CA TYR A 6 11.90 3.42 -2.13
C TYR A 6 12.75 2.28 -1.57
N TYR A 7 12.06 1.21 -1.17
CA TYR A 7 12.65 -0.11 -0.95
C TYR A 7 11.65 -1.16 -1.43
N PRO A 8 12.08 -2.25 -2.09
CA PRO A 8 11.15 -3.24 -2.64
C PRO A 8 10.14 -3.76 -1.61
N ASN A 9 8.90 -3.93 -2.04
CA ASN A 9 7.78 -4.44 -1.23
C ASN A 9 7.62 -3.71 0.13
N ASN A 10 7.75 -2.37 0.12
CA ASN A 10 7.48 -1.50 1.27
C ASN A 10 6.43 -0.46 0.91
N ALA A 11 6.10 0.44 1.84
CA ALA A 11 5.03 1.42 1.70
C ALA A 11 5.18 2.35 0.47
N SER A 12 6.35 2.34 -0.18
CA SER A 12 6.62 2.98 -1.47
C SER A 12 5.93 2.32 -2.67
N LEU A 13 5.46 1.08 -2.55
CA LEU A 13 4.89 0.31 -3.64
C LEU A 13 3.62 0.94 -4.21
N ALA A 14 2.72 1.44 -3.34
CA ALA A 14 1.51 2.13 -3.79
C ALA A 14 1.82 3.44 -4.56
N PRO A 15 2.69 4.34 -4.06
CA PRO A 15 3.21 5.45 -4.86
C PRO A 15 3.87 5.04 -6.19
N HIS A 16 4.64 3.94 -6.20
CA HIS A 16 5.30 3.47 -7.41
C HIS A 16 4.29 3.00 -8.46
N PHE A 17 3.25 2.25 -8.08
CA PHE A 17 2.13 1.93 -8.97
C PHE A 17 1.50 3.19 -9.56
N LEU A 18 1.27 4.22 -8.75
CA LEU A 18 0.67 5.46 -9.23
C LEU A 18 1.55 6.22 -10.21
N LEU A 19 2.85 6.40 -9.89
CA LEU A 19 3.81 7.03 -10.80
C LEU A 19 3.88 6.30 -12.15
N ARG A 20 3.82 4.96 -12.11
CA ARG A 20 3.76 4.15 -13.34
C ARG A 20 2.44 4.30 -14.08
N HIS A 21 1.31 4.26 -13.37
CA HIS A 21 -0.03 4.37 -13.96
C HIS A 21 -0.23 5.70 -14.70
N VAL A 22 0.20 6.80 -14.10
CA VAL A 22 0.07 8.15 -14.70
C VAL A 22 1.17 8.45 -15.73
N ASN A 23 2.00 7.46 -16.06
CA ASN A 23 3.13 7.57 -16.96
C ASN A 23 4.04 8.78 -16.62
N ALA A 24 4.28 9.01 -15.33
CA ALA A 24 5.12 10.11 -14.87
C ALA A 24 6.59 9.88 -15.28
N ASN A 25 7.33 10.97 -15.44
CA ASN A 25 8.79 10.91 -15.49
C ASN A 25 9.36 10.88 -14.05
N TYR A 26 9.83 9.70 -13.61
CA TYR A 26 10.33 9.49 -12.26
C TYR A 26 11.64 8.69 -12.20
N GLU A 27 12.39 8.92 -11.13
CA GLU A 27 13.57 8.17 -10.73
C GLU A 27 13.28 7.45 -9.40
N LEU A 28 13.66 6.18 -9.30
CA LEU A 28 13.59 5.40 -8.07
C LEU A 28 14.94 5.40 -7.37
N LEU A 29 14.97 5.90 -6.14
CA LEU A 29 16.18 5.99 -5.32
C LEU A 29 16.12 4.95 -4.21
N LEU A 30 16.91 3.89 -4.34
CA LEU A 30 16.94 2.82 -3.34
C LEU A 30 17.48 3.34 -2.00
N VAL A 31 16.72 3.14 -0.92
CA VAL A 31 17.16 3.41 0.45
C VAL A 31 17.25 2.10 1.19
N ASP A 32 18.46 1.56 1.32
CA ASP A 32 18.65 0.24 1.90
C ASP A 32 18.32 0.21 3.41
N LYS A 33 17.24 -0.48 3.74
CA LYS A 33 16.79 -0.68 5.12
C LYS A 33 17.75 -1.58 5.91
N LYS A 34 18.53 -2.44 5.25
CA LYS A 34 19.48 -3.35 5.93
C LYS A 34 20.67 -2.59 6.49
N SER A 35 21.11 -1.53 5.81
CA SER A 35 22.17 -0.63 6.27
C SER A 35 21.65 0.55 7.11
N ASN A 36 20.34 0.59 7.41
CA ASN A 36 19.68 1.72 8.08
C ASN A 36 19.87 3.08 7.37
N SER A 37 19.97 3.09 6.03
CA SER A 37 20.16 4.32 5.26
C SER A 37 19.03 5.33 5.45
N GLN A 38 17.81 4.88 5.77
CA GLN A 38 16.67 5.73 6.14
C GLN A 38 16.87 6.53 7.44
N LYS A 39 17.96 6.29 8.17
CA LYS A 39 18.35 7.00 9.39
C LYS A 39 19.60 7.87 9.19
N SER A 40 20.14 7.97 7.98
CA SER A 40 21.29 8.85 7.71
C SER A 40 20.91 10.32 7.89
N ALA A 41 21.89 11.16 8.20
CA ALA A 41 21.68 12.59 8.36
C ALA A 41 21.14 13.24 7.06
N GLU A 42 21.57 12.74 5.90
CA GLU A 42 21.12 13.19 4.60
C GLU A 42 19.65 12.85 4.36
N TYR A 43 19.23 11.62 4.68
CA TYR A 43 17.85 11.20 4.49
C TYR A 43 16.90 11.87 5.49
N LEU A 44 17.32 12.06 6.73
CA LEU A 44 16.52 12.72 7.76
C LEU A 44 16.24 14.19 7.46
N LYS A 45 17.05 14.85 6.63
CA LYS A 45 16.73 16.20 6.08
C LYS A 45 15.52 16.18 5.14
N LEU A 46 15.27 15.05 4.47
CA LEU A 46 14.12 14.86 3.59
C LEU A 46 12.90 14.35 4.35
N ASN A 47 13.11 13.40 5.25
CA ASN A 47 12.04 12.80 6.05
C ASN A 47 12.48 12.62 7.50
N PRO A 48 12.04 13.50 8.41
CA PRO A 48 12.43 13.46 9.82
C PRO A 48 11.91 12.22 10.57
N ALA A 49 10.88 11.53 10.05
CA ALA A 49 10.44 10.25 10.63
C ALA A 49 11.47 9.12 10.36
N GLY A 50 12.35 9.30 9.38
CA GLY A 50 13.33 8.31 8.95
C GLY A 50 12.66 7.00 8.53
N ARG A 51 11.61 7.13 7.71
CA ARG A 51 10.81 6.04 7.14
C ARG A 51 10.75 6.23 5.62
N ILE A 52 10.46 5.15 4.92
CA ILE A 52 10.23 5.13 3.47
C ILE A 52 8.73 4.92 3.26
N PRO A 53 8.09 5.54 2.25
CA PRO A 53 8.66 6.39 1.19
C PRO A 53 8.89 7.85 1.56
N THR A 54 9.68 8.50 0.71
CA THR A 54 9.70 9.96 0.53
C THR A 54 9.63 10.25 -0.96
N LEU A 55 8.74 11.13 -1.38
CA LEU A 55 8.69 11.65 -2.76
C LEU A 55 9.29 13.05 -2.75
N VAL A 56 10.15 13.36 -3.72
CA VAL A 56 10.61 14.73 -3.99
C VAL A 56 10.13 15.14 -5.37
N VAL A 57 9.45 16.28 -5.43
CA VAL A 57 9.03 16.96 -6.66
C VAL A 57 9.33 18.45 -6.49
N ASP A 58 9.98 19.04 -7.48
CA ASP A 58 10.40 20.46 -7.47
C ASP A 58 11.11 20.88 -6.16
N ASP A 59 12.06 20.05 -5.72
CA ASP A 59 12.84 20.19 -4.48
C ASP A 59 12.03 20.16 -3.16
N GLN A 60 10.72 19.90 -3.22
CA GLN A 60 9.87 19.72 -2.06
C GLN A 60 9.76 18.23 -1.68
N PRO A 61 10.32 17.81 -0.53
CA PRO A 61 10.06 16.48 0.00
C PRO A 61 8.67 16.40 0.62
N ILE A 62 7.97 15.30 0.34
CA ILE A 62 6.76 14.87 1.05
C ILE A 62 6.91 13.41 1.47
N PHE A 63 6.37 13.07 2.63
CA PHE A 63 6.36 11.72 3.18
C PHE A 63 4.94 11.34 3.63
N GLU A 64 4.77 10.10 4.08
CA GLU A 64 3.48 9.38 4.22
C GLU A 64 2.93 8.90 2.87
N SER A 65 2.84 7.57 2.71
CA SER A 65 2.35 6.96 1.47
C SER A 65 0.97 7.46 1.05
N PRO A 66 -0.04 7.62 1.94
CA PRO A 66 -1.34 8.19 1.55
C PRO A 66 -1.24 9.60 0.99
N ALA A 67 -0.43 10.46 1.62
CA ALA A 67 -0.24 11.85 1.19
C ALA A 67 0.45 11.91 -0.18
N ILE A 68 1.48 11.08 -0.38
CA ILE A 68 2.15 10.93 -1.68
C ILE A 68 1.17 10.46 -2.76
N CYS A 69 0.35 9.45 -2.45
CA CYS A 69 -0.65 8.94 -3.39
C CYS A 69 -1.66 10.02 -3.81
N ILE A 70 -2.21 10.76 -2.84
CA ILE A 70 -3.12 11.88 -3.10
C ILE A 70 -2.43 12.93 -3.98
N HIS A 71 -1.20 13.32 -3.63
CA HIS A 71 -0.47 14.34 -4.37
C HIS A 71 -0.24 13.95 -5.83
N ILE A 72 0.15 12.70 -6.11
CA ILE A 72 0.28 12.19 -7.48
C ILE A 72 -1.07 12.28 -8.20
N CYS A 73 -2.17 11.85 -7.58
CA CYS A 73 -3.48 11.90 -8.22
C CYS A 73 -3.95 13.34 -8.53
N GLU A 74 -3.62 14.30 -7.66
CA GLU A 74 -3.99 15.70 -7.86
C GLU A 74 -3.14 16.42 -8.92
N LEU A 75 -1.90 15.98 -9.14
CA LEU A 75 -1.06 16.47 -10.24
C LEU A 75 -1.46 15.89 -11.61
N PHE A 76 -2.18 14.76 -11.63
CA PHE A 76 -2.61 14.05 -12.83
C PHE A 76 -4.13 13.76 -12.82
N PRO A 77 -4.98 14.80 -12.72
CA PRO A 77 -6.43 14.64 -12.56
C PRO A 77 -7.10 13.95 -13.76
N GLU A 78 -6.48 13.99 -14.94
CA GLU A 78 -6.98 13.34 -16.16
C GLU A 78 -7.04 11.81 -16.08
N TYR A 79 -6.32 11.20 -15.13
CA TYR A 79 -6.37 9.75 -14.87
C TYR A 79 -7.49 9.35 -13.91
N GLU A 80 -8.22 10.30 -13.33
CA GLU A 80 -9.39 10.06 -12.46
C GLU A 80 -9.14 9.10 -11.26
N LEU A 81 -7.90 8.98 -10.79
CA LEU A 81 -7.51 8.06 -9.70
C LEU A 81 -7.97 8.52 -8.30
N ILE A 82 -8.44 9.75 -8.21
CA ILE A 82 -9.14 10.33 -7.06
C ILE A 82 -10.44 10.97 -7.57
N PRO A 83 -11.61 10.71 -6.97
CA PRO A 83 -12.86 11.35 -7.39
C PRO A 83 -12.76 12.87 -7.28
N ALA A 84 -13.34 13.61 -8.23
CA ALA A 84 -13.24 15.07 -8.30
C ALA A 84 -13.84 15.78 -7.07
N ILE A 85 -13.47 17.05 -6.86
CA ILE A 85 -14.07 17.88 -5.81
C ILE A 85 -15.58 18.00 -6.06
N GLY A 86 -16.39 17.69 -5.05
CA GLY A 86 -17.86 17.67 -5.15
C GLY A 86 -18.45 16.32 -5.55
N ASP A 87 -17.63 15.35 -5.96
CA ASP A 87 -18.10 13.98 -6.21
C ASP A 87 -18.50 13.29 -4.90
N ALA A 88 -19.67 12.65 -4.89
CA ALA A 88 -20.20 11.91 -3.73
C ALA A 88 -19.30 10.74 -3.29
N LYS A 89 -18.46 10.20 -4.17
CA LYS A 89 -17.46 9.16 -3.86
C LYS A 89 -16.18 9.73 -3.25
N ARG A 90 -15.89 11.04 -3.32
CA ARG A 90 -14.64 11.61 -2.79
C ARG A 90 -14.49 11.43 -1.26
N PRO A 91 -15.55 11.59 -0.43
CA PRO A 91 -15.46 11.23 0.98
C PRO A 91 -15.15 9.75 1.20
N LEU A 92 -15.70 8.86 0.36
CA LEU A 92 -15.42 7.42 0.44
C LEU A 92 -13.97 7.09 0.06
N PHE A 93 -13.38 7.80 -0.90
CA PHE A 93 -11.95 7.70 -1.20
C PHE A 93 -11.10 7.96 0.05
N PHE A 94 -11.36 9.08 0.74
CA PHE A 94 -10.61 9.40 1.95
C PHE A 94 -10.87 8.41 3.09
N GLN A 95 -12.12 7.95 3.24
CA GLN A 95 -12.47 6.91 4.21
C GLN A 95 -11.68 5.63 3.97
N TRP A 96 -11.66 5.11 2.73
CA TRP A 96 -10.98 3.86 2.42
C TRP A 96 -9.47 4.00 2.49
N LEU A 97 -8.89 5.08 1.98
CA LEU A 97 -7.45 5.32 2.12
C LEU A 97 -7.03 5.43 3.59
N ALA A 98 -7.83 6.11 4.42
CA ALA A 98 -7.61 6.19 5.86
C ALA A 98 -7.81 4.84 6.55
N PHE A 99 -8.81 4.04 6.16
CA PHE A 99 -9.02 2.70 6.71
C PHE A 99 -7.84 1.78 6.39
N LEU A 100 -7.36 1.80 5.14
CA LEU A 100 -6.19 1.03 4.71
C LEU A 100 -4.94 1.43 5.52
N ASN A 101 -4.68 2.73 5.68
CA ASN A 101 -3.48 3.21 6.39
C ASN A 101 -3.58 3.06 7.93
N ASN A 102 -4.69 3.48 8.52
CA ASN A 102 -4.82 3.61 9.98
C ASN A 102 -5.38 2.34 10.64
N THR A 103 -5.99 1.44 9.87
CA THR A 103 -6.54 0.18 10.40
C THR A 103 -5.70 -0.99 9.89
N LEU A 104 -5.77 -1.32 8.59
CA LEU A 104 -5.11 -2.53 8.08
C LEU A 104 -3.59 -2.45 8.17
N GLN A 105 -2.98 -1.38 7.65
CA GLN A 105 -1.53 -1.20 7.68
C GLN A 105 -1.02 -1.06 9.11
N ALA A 106 -1.75 -0.39 9.99
CA ALA A 106 -1.37 -0.26 11.40
C ALA A 106 -1.25 -1.64 12.08
N GLU A 107 -2.25 -2.52 11.92
CA GLU A 107 -2.21 -3.87 12.48
C GLU A 107 -1.10 -4.73 11.84
N LEU A 108 -0.89 -4.60 10.53
CA LEU A 108 0.23 -5.25 9.84
C LEU A 108 1.58 -4.80 10.43
N MET A 109 1.78 -3.51 10.69
CA MET A 109 3.04 -3.01 11.25
C MET A 109 3.31 -3.55 12.65
N VAL A 110 2.29 -3.68 13.50
CA VAL A 110 2.42 -4.35 14.81
C VAL A 110 2.80 -5.81 14.61
N ARG A 111 2.16 -6.51 13.67
CA ARG A 111 2.43 -7.92 13.37
C ARG A 111 3.85 -8.18 12.84
N TYR A 112 4.38 -7.30 12.00
CA TYR A 112 5.72 -7.42 11.43
C TYR A 112 6.83 -6.99 12.39
N TYR A 113 6.52 -6.08 13.31
CA TYR A 113 7.47 -5.58 14.29
C TYR A 113 6.99 -5.79 15.74
N PRO A 114 6.61 -7.02 16.14
CA PRO A 114 5.96 -7.27 17.42
C PRO A 114 6.89 -7.01 18.60
N HIS A 115 8.21 -7.15 18.40
CA HIS A 115 9.26 -6.78 19.36
C HIS A 115 9.26 -5.30 19.75
N ARG A 116 8.57 -4.42 19.01
CA ARG A 116 8.40 -3.00 19.37
C ARG A 116 7.21 -2.75 20.28
N HIS A 117 6.38 -3.77 20.51
CA HIS A 117 5.12 -3.67 21.24
C HIS A 117 5.11 -4.50 22.53
N THR A 118 6.23 -5.13 22.87
CA THR A 118 6.44 -5.81 24.13
C THR A 118 7.91 -5.76 24.52
N ASN A 119 8.18 -5.73 25.83
CA ASN A 119 9.53 -5.88 26.39
C ASN A 119 9.80 -7.32 26.86
N ASP A 120 8.82 -8.23 26.71
CA ASP A 120 8.94 -9.65 27.02
C ASP A 120 8.82 -10.46 25.72
N GLU A 121 9.96 -10.98 25.26
CA GLU A 121 10.03 -11.77 24.02
C GLU A 121 9.13 -13.01 24.04
N ALA A 122 8.84 -13.58 25.21
CA ALA A 122 7.96 -14.74 25.32
C ALA A 122 6.51 -14.42 24.92
N THR A 123 6.12 -13.14 24.92
CA THR A 123 4.77 -12.69 24.56
C THR A 123 4.62 -12.33 23.07
N ILE A 124 5.72 -12.31 22.29
CA ILE A 124 5.67 -12.00 20.84
C ILE A 124 4.64 -12.85 20.08
N PRO A 125 4.53 -14.18 20.30
CA PRO A 125 3.52 -15.00 19.64
C PRO A 125 2.08 -14.54 19.94
N ASN A 126 1.81 -14.05 21.14
CA ASN A 126 0.49 -13.55 21.55
C ASN A 126 0.14 -12.24 20.83
N VAL A 127 1.13 -11.35 20.65
CA VAL A 127 0.97 -10.13 19.84
C VAL A 127 0.62 -10.52 18.40
N ILE A 128 1.43 -11.37 17.76
CA ILE A 128 1.16 -11.82 16.38
C ILE A 128 -0.24 -12.43 16.25
N ALA A 129 -0.64 -13.29 17.18
CA ALA A 129 -1.96 -13.93 17.17
C ALA A 129 -3.10 -12.91 17.31
N ALA A 130 -2.96 -11.90 18.17
CA ALA A 130 -3.97 -10.84 18.33
C ALA A 130 -4.11 -9.99 17.06
N GLN A 131 -2.98 -9.66 16.42
CA GLN A 131 -2.97 -8.93 15.15
C GLN A 131 -3.54 -9.76 13.99
N ASP A 132 -3.29 -11.07 13.96
CA ASP A 132 -3.84 -11.97 12.94
C ASP A 132 -5.39 -11.95 12.90
N GLU A 133 -6.04 -11.89 14.07
CA GLU A 133 -7.51 -11.78 14.14
C GLU A 133 -7.98 -10.39 13.69
N ARG A 134 -7.33 -9.30 14.11
CA ARG A 134 -7.70 -7.93 13.69
C ARG A 134 -7.48 -7.68 12.20
N ILE A 135 -6.43 -8.25 11.62
CA ILE A 135 -6.19 -8.21 10.18
C ILE A 135 -7.32 -8.96 9.46
N ALA A 136 -7.71 -10.14 9.96
CA ALA A 136 -8.83 -10.89 9.38
C ALA A 136 -10.14 -10.08 9.42
N ASP A 137 -10.44 -9.38 10.52
CA ASP A 137 -11.60 -8.50 10.63
C ASP A 137 -11.57 -7.37 9.59
N ALA A 138 -10.42 -6.70 9.44
CA ALA A 138 -10.25 -5.63 8.45
C ALA A 138 -10.39 -6.15 6.99
N LEU A 139 -9.81 -7.32 6.69
CA LEU A 139 -9.94 -7.97 5.39
C LEU A 139 -11.39 -8.42 5.12
N SER A 140 -12.14 -8.84 6.15
CA SER A 140 -13.57 -9.15 6.01
C SER A 140 -14.40 -7.93 5.62
N ILE A 141 -14.13 -6.77 6.23
CA ILE A 141 -14.81 -5.51 5.87
C ILE A 141 -14.52 -5.13 4.41
N ILE A 142 -13.28 -5.28 3.97
CA ILE A 142 -12.89 -5.02 2.57
C ILE A 142 -13.56 -6.03 1.61
N ASN A 143 -13.62 -7.30 1.99
CA ASN A 143 -14.32 -8.33 1.22
C ASN A 143 -15.79 -7.99 1.02
N ASP A 144 -16.48 -7.55 2.07
CA ASP A 144 -17.90 -7.21 2.00
C ASP A 144 -18.16 -5.96 1.15
N GLN A 145 -17.21 -5.01 1.16
CA GLN A 145 -17.22 -3.88 0.23
C GLN A 145 -17.08 -4.36 -1.23
N LEU A 146 -16.17 -5.31 -1.49
CA LEU A 146 -15.94 -5.84 -2.83
C LEU A 146 -17.03 -6.81 -3.31
N ALA A 147 -17.93 -7.27 -2.43
CA ALA A 147 -19.09 -8.07 -2.82
C ALA A 147 -20.04 -7.31 -3.76
N LYS A 148 -20.02 -5.98 -3.72
CA LYS A 148 -20.94 -5.10 -4.48
C LYS A 148 -20.24 -4.19 -5.47
N ASN A 149 -18.91 -4.21 -5.50
CA ASN A 149 -18.11 -3.25 -6.27
C ASN A 149 -17.02 -3.98 -7.06
N GLU A 150 -16.74 -3.46 -8.25
CA GLU A 150 -15.65 -3.96 -9.09
C GLU A 150 -14.28 -3.53 -8.53
N TYR A 151 -14.16 -2.29 -8.10
CA TYR A 151 -13.01 -1.70 -7.41
C TYR A 151 -13.44 -1.18 -6.05
N LEU A 152 -12.51 -0.81 -5.18
CA LEU A 152 -12.83 -0.50 -3.78
C LEU A 152 -13.89 0.62 -3.63
N LEU A 153 -13.90 1.57 -4.57
CA LEU A 153 -14.84 2.71 -4.60
C LEU A 153 -16.03 2.56 -5.56
N GLY A 154 -16.14 1.45 -6.28
CA GLY A 154 -17.21 1.24 -7.25
C GLY A 154 -16.76 0.52 -8.51
N ASP A 155 -16.90 1.19 -9.65
CA ASP A 155 -16.72 0.67 -11.00
C ASP A 155 -15.42 1.14 -11.67
N LYS A 156 -14.69 2.06 -11.04
CA LYS A 156 -13.43 2.61 -11.54
C LYS A 156 -12.28 2.34 -10.58
N LEU A 157 -11.12 2.01 -11.14
CA LEU A 157 -9.85 1.92 -10.43
C LEU A 157 -9.49 3.30 -9.83
N SER A 158 -8.96 3.29 -8.61
CA SER A 158 -8.52 4.46 -7.87
C SER A 158 -7.17 4.21 -7.19
N ALA A 159 -6.58 5.23 -6.58
CA ALA A 159 -5.38 5.06 -5.77
C ALA A 159 -5.59 4.11 -4.57
N CYS A 160 -6.82 3.98 -4.08
CA CYS A 160 -7.11 3.06 -2.98
C CYS A 160 -6.90 1.59 -3.40
N ASP A 161 -7.08 1.26 -4.67
CA ASP A 161 -6.93 -0.10 -5.19
C ASP A 161 -5.46 -0.53 -5.21
N TYR A 162 -4.56 0.36 -5.63
CA TYR A 162 -3.11 0.14 -5.55
C TYR A 162 -2.60 0.08 -4.11
N PHE A 163 -3.14 0.92 -3.23
CA PHE A 163 -2.82 0.88 -1.80
C PHE A 163 -3.28 -0.43 -1.17
N LEU A 164 -4.49 -0.89 -1.50
CA LEU A 164 -5.02 -2.18 -1.06
C LEU A 164 -4.17 -3.34 -1.60
N PHE A 165 -3.76 -3.33 -2.87
CA PHE A 165 -2.93 -4.41 -3.43
C PHE A 165 -1.61 -4.56 -2.66
N MET A 166 -0.94 -3.44 -2.36
CA MET A 166 0.27 -3.43 -1.52
C MET A 166 0.02 -4.07 -0.15
N LEU A 167 -1.07 -3.71 0.54
CA LEU A 167 -1.38 -4.30 1.84
C LEU A 167 -1.84 -5.75 1.75
N ALA A 168 -2.46 -6.16 0.65
CA ALA A 168 -2.84 -7.54 0.41
C ALA A 168 -1.61 -8.43 0.21
N GLU A 169 -0.56 -7.95 -0.47
CA GLU A 169 0.75 -8.62 -0.50
C GLU A 169 1.25 -8.89 0.92
N TRP A 170 1.31 -7.85 1.75
CA TRP A 170 1.79 -7.98 3.13
C TRP A 170 0.90 -8.91 3.96
N SER A 171 -0.39 -8.95 3.65
CA SER A 171 -1.35 -9.80 4.36
C SER A 171 -1.24 -11.28 3.97
N LEU A 172 -0.48 -11.66 2.94
CA LEU A 172 -0.29 -13.07 2.57
C LEU A 172 0.29 -13.92 3.72
N LEU A 173 1.11 -13.31 4.58
CA LEU A 173 1.73 -13.98 5.72
C LEU A 173 0.86 -14.02 6.97
N ALA A 174 -0.31 -13.36 6.96
CA ALA A 174 -1.27 -13.43 8.06
C ALA A 174 -1.91 -14.82 8.14
N LYS A 175 -2.34 -15.23 9.34
CA LYS A 175 -3.03 -16.51 9.58
C LYS A 175 -4.23 -16.70 8.65
N GLN A 176 -4.96 -15.62 8.39
CA GLN A 176 -5.96 -15.55 7.34
C GLN A 176 -5.44 -14.70 6.17
N SER A 177 -4.86 -15.38 5.18
CA SER A 177 -4.48 -14.75 3.91
C SER A 177 -5.69 -14.04 3.27
N PRO A 178 -5.49 -12.91 2.57
CA PRO A 178 -6.56 -12.23 1.82
C PRO A 178 -7.24 -13.15 0.79
N LEU A 179 -6.55 -14.20 0.33
CA LEU A 179 -7.09 -15.18 -0.61
C LEU A 179 -8.16 -16.12 0.00
N LYS A 180 -8.38 -16.09 1.31
CA LYS A 180 -9.48 -16.83 1.97
C LYS A 180 -10.83 -16.10 1.88
N PHE A 181 -10.81 -14.82 1.54
CA PHE A 181 -12.01 -13.98 1.44
C PHE A 181 -12.43 -13.89 -0.02
N ALA A 182 -13.56 -14.52 -0.39
CA ALA A 182 -13.90 -14.81 -1.78
C ALA A 182 -13.88 -13.57 -2.71
N HIS A 183 -14.53 -12.48 -2.32
CA HIS A 183 -14.63 -11.28 -3.17
C HIS A 183 -13.30 -10.54 -3.25
N LEU A 184 -12.55 -10.51 -2.13
CA LEU A 184 -11.21 -9.93 -2.11
C LEU A 184 -10.23 -10.77 -2.95
N ALA A 185 -10.29 -12.10 -2.88
CA ALA A 185 -9.46 -13.00 -3.66
C ALA A 185 -9.68 -12.80 -5.16
N ASP A 186 -10.94 -12.79 -5.62
CA ASP A 186 -11.29 -12.56 -7.03
C ASP A 186 -10.85 -11.18 -7.51
N TYR A 187 -11.05 -10.15 -6.68
CA TYR A 187 -10.55 -8.80 -6.93
C TYR A 187 -9.02 -8.77 -7.09
N LEU A 188 -8.27 -9.40 -6.17
CA LEU A 188 -6.81 -9.41 -6.20
C LEU A 188 -6.27 -10.21 -7.39
N THR A 189 -6.90 -11.32 -7.77
CA THR A 189 -6.54 -12.04 -8.99
C THR A 189 -6.66 -11.15 -10.21
N ARG A 190 -7.75 -10.39 -10.34
CA ARG A 190 -7.93 -9.48 -11.47
C ARG A 190 -6.94 -8.32 -11.44
N LEU A 191 -6.69 -7.74 -10.26
CA LEU A 191 -5.75 -6.63 -10.13
C LEU A 191 -4.29 -7.06 -10.36
N ALA A 192 -3.90 -8.28 -9.97
CA ALA A 192 -2.59 -8.85 -10.30
C ALA A 192 -2.37 -9.04 -11.82
N GLU A 193 -3.47 -9.10 -12.60
CA GLU A 193 -3.39 -9.17 -14.06
C GLU A 193 -3.24 -7.79 -14.73
N HIS A 194 -3.45 -6.70 -13.98
CA HIS A 194 -3.36 -5.33 -14.48
C HIS A 194 -1.91 -4.98 -14.93
N PRO A 195 -1.71 -4.38 -16.12
CA PRO A 195 -0.37 -4.13 -16.67
C PRO A 195 0.57 -3.38 -15.72
N VAL A 196 0.08 -2.30 -15.09
CA VAL A 196 0.87 -1.52 -14.11
C VAL A 196 1.31 -2.38 -12.93
N VAL A 197 0.44 -3.28 -12.45
CA VAL A 197 0.77 -4.14 -11.31
C VAL A 197 1.86 -5.12 -11.71
N LYS A 198 1.73 -5.77 -12.87
CA LYS A 198 2.74 -6.68 -13.40
C LYS A 198 4.10 -6.02 -13.56
N GLU A 199 4.15 -4.87 -14.24
CA GLU A 199 5.41 -4.18 -14.55
C GLU A 199 6.13 -3.72 -13.27
N VAL A 200 5.40 -3.15 -12.31
CA VAL A 200 5.99 -2.69 -11.05
C VAL A 200 6.39 -3.88 -10.17
N CYS A 201 5.59 -4.93 -10.08
CA CYS A 201 5.94 -6.13 -9.33
C CYS A 201 7.14 -6.86 -9.96
N GLU A 202 7.25 -6.92 -11.29
CA GLU A 202 8.42 -7.44 -11.99
C GLU A 202 9.67 -6.61 -11.65
N PHE A 203 9.57 -5.27 -11.70
CA PHE A 203 10.66 -4.37 -11.34
C PHE A 203 11.12 -4.55 -9.88
N GLU A 204 10.17 -4.66 -8.94
CA GLU A 204 10.46 -4.82 -7.51
C GLU A 204 10.69 -6.29 -7.09
N CYS A 205 10.72 -7.23 -8.04
CA CYS A 205 10.87 -8.67 -7.79
C CYS A 205 9.81 -9.27 -6.82
N ILE A 206 8.56 -8.82 -6.93
CA ILE A 206 7.41 -9.31 -6.15
C ILE A 206 6.76 -10.48 -6.89
N ASP A 207 6.66 -11.64 -6.23
CA ASP A 207 6.02 -12.82 -6.80
C ASP A 207 4.49 -12.69 -6.84
N LEU A 208 3.93 -12.58 -8.04
CA LEU A 208 2.49 -12.51 -8.26
C LEU A 208 1.81 -13.89 -8.30
N THR A 209 2.56 -15.00 -8.25
CA THR A 209 2.01 -16.37 -8.31
C THR A 209 0.92 -16.64 -7.26
N PRO A 210 1.02 -16.18 -6.00
CA PRO A 210 -0.05 -16.38 -5.02
C PRO A 210 -1.41 -15.83 -5.45
N PHE A 211 -1.44 -14.74 -6.23
CA PHE A 211 -2.69 -14.09 -6.66
C PHE A 211 -3.30 -14.70 -7.93
N LYS A 212 -2.58 -15.58 -8.62
CA LYS A 212 -3.10 -16.23 -9.84
C LYS A 212 -4.10 -17.33 -9.47
N ARG A 213 -5.20 -17.41 -10.23
CA ARG A 213 -6.13 -18.55 -10.12
C ARG A 213 -5.36 -19.84 -10.41
N LYS A 214 -5.44 -20.81 -9.49
CA LYS A 214 -5.05 -22.18 -9.79
C LYS A 214 -6.09 -22.74 -10.78
N ILE A 215 -5.63 -23.04 -11.99
CA ILE A 215 -6.41 -23.73 -13.02
C ILE A 215 -6.73 -25.14 -12.53
#